data_AF-A0A934CHS8-F1
#
_entry.id   AF-A0A934CHS8-F1
#
_cell.length_a   1.000
_cell.length_b   1.000
_cell.length_c   1.000
_cell.angle_alpha   90.00
_cell.angle_beta   90.00
_cell.angle_gamma   90.00
#
_symmetry.space_group_name_H-M   'P 1'
#
loop_
_entity.id
_entity.type
_entity.pdbx_description
1 polymer ?
#
loop_
_entity_poly.entity_id
_entity_poly.type
_entity_poly.pdbx_seq_one_letter_code
_entity_poly.pdbx_strand_id
1 'polypeptide(L)'
;MNRHQKAVAVMAALNLLLLLLFPPFLDNPIQRGAFRSFESFYFVLMAPQGRIIHQELLTIEMFFVFANALAAWLALNAKDAAEIDLGESAAFRGLALFGIANIALILLFPPFQPYPSMVRVPPEGFDGFYFVFGDKRHRAFFMPFLYLEMILIAINLLIAWLVFGLLRGTVSAADRHLIEELHHIPPEEANVIMHVIEDVAHPQPAPQHVLGRKEERRKRQDPRYRGPERRKGGDRRHEKPKA
;
A
#
# COMPACT_ATOMS: atom_id res chain seq x y z
N MET A 1 -17.26 1.22 8.27
CA MET A 1 -16.23 0.37 7.66
C MET A 1 -16.26 0.59 6.15
N ASN A 2 -15.20 1.18 5.61
CA ASN A 2 -15.09 1.48 4.17
C ASN A 2 -15.09 0.16 3.37
N ARG A 3 -15.49 0.22 2.09
CA ARG A 3 -15.51 -0.93 1.20
C ARG A 3 -14.12 -1.57 1.03
N HIS A 4 -13.08 -0.76 1.02
CA HIS A 4 -11.68 -1.25 1.01
C HIS A 4 -11.28 -1.94 2.32
N GLN A 5 -11.78 -1.46 3.47
CA GLN A 5 -11.58 -2.13 4.77
C GLN A 5 -12.28 -3.48 4.82
N LYS A 6 -13.50 -3.59 4.25
CA LYS A 6 -14.19 -4.89 4.06
C LYS A 6 -13.35 -5.85 3.22
N ALA A 7 -12.76 -5.37 2.13
CA ALA A 7 -11.88 -6.19 1.29
C ALA A 7 -10.64 -6.69 2.03
N VAL A 8 -9.96 -5.83 2.81
CA VAL A 8 -8.83 -6.24 3.64
C VAL A 8 -9.25 -7.27 4.69
N ALA A 9 -10.39 -7.09 5.35
CA ALA A 9 -10.91 -8.06 6.31
C ALA A 9 -11.21 -9.43 5.66
N VAL A 10 -11.83 -9.44 4.47
CA VAL A 10 -12.09 -10.68 3.72
C VAL A 10 -10.78 -11.36 3.33
N MET A 11 -9.79 -10.61 2.85
CA MET A 11 -8.47 -11.15 2.52
C MET A 11 -7.78 -11.77 3.74
N ALA A 12 -7.79 -11.07 4.87
CA ALA A 12 -7.23 -11.58 6.12
C ALA A 12 -7.94 -12.87 6.58
N ALA A 13 -9.27 -12.90 6.46
CA ALA A 13 -10.07 -14.09 6.79
C ALA A 13 -9.77 -15.27 5.88
N LEU A 14 -9.60 -15.05 4.56
CA LEU A 14 -9.21 -16.10 3.62
C LEU A 14 -7.81 -16.64 3.90
N ASN A 15 -6.86 -15.77 4.25
CA ASN A 15 -5.52 -16.20 4.65
C ASN A 15 -5.53 -17.00 5.94
N LEU A 16 -6.26 -16.56 6.96
CA LEU A 16 -6.46 -17.34 8.18
C LEU A 16 -7.11 -18.69 7.88
N LEU A 17 -8.13 -18.73 7.02
CA LEU A 17 -8.76 -19.97 6.62
C LEU A 17 -7.75 -20.91 5.95
N LEU A 18 -6.92 -20.42 5.04
CA LEU A 18 -5.86 -21.20 4.40
C LEU A 18 -4.87 -21.77 5.41
N LEU A 19 -4.41 -20.96 6.37
CA LEU A 19 -3.50 -21.41 7.44
C LEU A 19 -4.13 -22.48 8.33
N LEU A 20 -5.43 -22.38 8.62
CA LEU A 20 -6.14 -23.36 9.44
C LEU A 20 -6.45 -24.65 8.66
N LEU A 21 -6.67 -24.53 7.36
CA LEU A 21 -6.99 -25.64 6.48
C LEU A 21 -5.74 -26.43 6.07
N PHE A 22 -4.62 -25.74 5.95
CA PHE A 22 -3.29 -26.28 5.68
C PHE A 22 -2.33 -25.81 6.77
N PRO A 23 -2.41 -26.35 8.01
CA PRO A 23 -1.47 -25.97 9.06
C PRO A 23 -0.10 -26.62 8.82
N PRO A 24 0.98 -26.02 9.35
CA PRO A 24 2.30 -26.63 9.30
C PRO A 24 2.38 -27.83 10.25
N PHE A 25 2.98 -28.93 9.79
CA PHE A 25 3.17 -30.13 10.61
C PHE A 25 4.64 -30.41 10.92
N LEU A 26 4.87 -30.96 12.11
CA LEU A 26 6.13 -31.48 12.56
C LEU A 26 6.40 -32.88 11.98
N ASP A 27 7.67 -33.14 11.72
CA ASP A 27 8.18 -34.48 11.43
C ASP A 27 8.06 -35.41 12.65
N ASN A 28 8.19 -36.71 12.38
CA ASN A 28 8.23 -37.77 13.37
C ASN A 28 9.55 -38.53 13.17
N PRO A 29 10.66 -38.01 13.72
CA PRO A 29 11.97 -38.60 13.49
C PRO A 29 12.04 -40.01 14.10
N ILE A 30 12.60 -40.94 13.33
CA ILE A 30 12.78 -42.34 13.76
C ILE A 30 13.86 -42.45 14.85
N GLN A 31 14.82 -41.53 14.86
CA GLN A 31 15.89 -41.50 15.86
C GLN A 31 15.37 -40.98 17.21
N ARG A 32 15.58 -41.77 18.26
CA ARG A 32 15.23 -41.36 19.63
C ARG A 32 16.08 -40.17 20.06
N GLY A 33 15.41 -39.09 20.49
CA GLY A 33 16.05 -37.86 20.95
C GLY A 33 16.35 -36.84 19.85
N ALA A 34 15.98 -37.11 18.60
CA ALA A 34 16.03 -36.09 17.56
C ALA A 34 14.98 -35.00 17.80
N PHE A 35 15.35 -33.75 17.55
CA PHE A 35 14.42 -32.64 17.58
C PHE A 35 13.41 -32.77 16.44
N ARG A 36 12.15 -32.45 16.72
CA ARG A 36 11.14 -32.39 15.69
C ARG A 36 11.30 -31.09 14.91
N SER A 37 11.26 -31.20 13.60
CA SER A 37 11.39 -30.08 12.67
C SER A 37 10.15 -29.96 11.78
N PHE A 38 10.01 -28.84 11.07
CA PHE A 38 8.95 -28.69 10.08
C PHE A 38 9.15 -29.67 8.92
N GLU A 39 8.08 -30.40 8.57
CA GLU A 39 8.07 -31.32 7.43
C GLU A 39 7.37 -30.69 6.22
N SER A 40 6.07 -30.40 6.35
CA SER A 40 5.25 -29.86 5.27
C SER A 40 3.90 -29.36 5.80
N PHE A 41 3.13 -28.78 4.88
CA PHE A 41 1.72 -28.44 5.10
C PHE A 41 0.84 -29.55 4.54
N TYR A 42 -0.08 -30.05 5.36
CA TYR A 42 -1.09 -31.00 4.94
C TYR A 42 -2.46 -30.38 5.06
N PHE A 43 -3.36 -30.75 4.16
CA PHE A 43 -4.78 -30.49 4.38
C PHE A 43 -5.22 -31.17 5.67
N VAL A 44 -5.84 -30.41 6.59
CA VAL A 44 -6.10 -30.86 7.97
C VAL A 44 -6.90 -32.17 8.04
N LEU A 45 -7.79 -32.44 7.08
CA LEU A 45 -8.61 -33.65 7.04
C LEU A 45 -7.90 -34.85 6.38
N MET A 46 -6.78 -34.62 5.69
CA MET A 46 -5.97 -35.66 5.03
C MET A 46 -4.59 -35.81 5.67
N ALA A 47 -4.37 -35.17 6.83
CA ALA A 47 -3.09 -35.21 7.51
C ALA A 47 -2.74 -36.66 7.92
N PRO A 48 -1.49 -37.12 7.69
CA PRO A 48 -1.07 -38.44 8.12
C PRO A 48 -1.25 -38.63 9.64
N GLN A 49 -1.70 -39.81 10.06
CA GLN A 49 -1.99 -40.09 11.46
C GLN A 49 -0.74 -39.92 12.35
N GLY A 50 -0.91 -39.31 13.51
CA GLY A 50 0.17 -39.10 14.49
C GLY A 50 1.11 -37.93 14.17
N ARG A 51 0.81 -37.11 13.15
CA ARG A 51 1.50 -35.84 12.91
C ARG A 51 1.00 -34.77 13.88
N ILE A 52 1.92 -33.97 14.41
CA ILE A 52 1.62 -32.89 15.35
C ILE A 52 1.73 -31.56 14.62
N ILE A 53 0.78 -30.66 14.84
CA ILE A 53 0.82 -29.30 14.28
C ILE A 53 2.00 -28.54 14.88
N HIS A 54 2.78 -27.86 14.05
CA HIS A 54 3.85 -26.97 14.45
C HIS A 54 3.28 -25.65 14.98
N GLN A 55 2.84 -25.65 16.24
CA GLN A 55 2.15 -24.54 16.91
C GLN A 55 2.88 -23.19 16.79
N GLU A 56 4.20 -23.19 16.99
CA GLU A 56 5.01 -21.97 16.92
C GLU A 56 4.99 -21.34 15.52
N LEU A 57 5.16 -22.17 14.49
CA LEU A 57 5.19 -21.72 13.11
C LEU A 57 3.81 -21.22 12.66
N LEU A 58 2.75 -21.97 13.00
CA LEU A 58 1.37 -21.56 12.76
C LEU A 58 1.06 -20.21 13.43
N THR A 59 1.54 -20.02 14.66
CA THR A 59 1.33 -18.79 15.42
C THR A 59 2.05 -17.60 14.77
N ILE A 60 3.29 -17.78 14.32
CA ILE A 60 4.05 -16.76 13.59
C ILE A 60 3.35 -16.39 12.28
N GLU A 61 2.89 -17.37 11.51
CA GLU A 61 2.15 -17.16 10.26
C GLU A 61 0.84 -16.39 10.50
N MET A 62 0.11 -16.73 11.57
CA MET A 62 -1.07 -15.98 11.97
C MET A 62 -0.74 -14.53 12.33
N PHE A 63 0.33 -14.29 13.11
CA PHE A 63 0.78 -12.94 13.41
C PHE A 63 1.17 -12.16 12.16
N PHE A 64 1.81 -12.80 11.20
CA PHE A 64 2.15 -12.20 9.91
C PHE A 64 0.89 -11.76 9.15
N VAL A 65 -0.13 -12.61 9.07
CA VAL A 65 -1.42 -12.27 8.45
C VAL A 65 -2.08 -11.09 9.17
N PHE A 66 -2.13 -11.10 10.50
CA PHE A 66 -2.70 -10.00 11.27
C PHE A 66 -1.92 -8.69 11.11
N ALA A 67 -0.59 -8.74 11.12
CA ALA A 67 0.26 -7.57 10.92
C ALA A 67 0.03 -6.96 9.54
N ASN A 68 -0.03 -7.79 8.49
CA ASN A 68 -0.32 -7.34 7.13
C ASN A 68 -1.74 -6.76 7.00
N ALA A 69 -2.74 -7.41 7.59
CA ALA A 69 -4.11 -6.92 7.61
C ALA A 69 -4.22 -5.58 8.34
N LEU A 70 -3.56 -5.43 9.49
CA LEU A 70 -3.54 -4.19 10.26
C LEU A 70 -2.82 -3.07 9.51
N ALA A 71 -1.67 -3.37 8.90
CA ALA A 71 -0.92 -2.39 8.11
C ALA A 71 -1.75 -1.89 6.91
N ALA A 72 -2.39 -2.81 6.17
CA ALA A 72 -3.28 -2.47 5.08
C ALA A 72 -4.50 -1.67 5.57
N TRP A 73 -5.08 -2.07 6.70
CA TRP A 73 -6.20 -1.36 7.31
C TRP A 73 -5.84 0.07 7.73
N LEU A 74 -4.67 0.26 8.33
CA LEU A 74 -4.18 1.55 8.78
C LEU A 74 -3.84 2.45 7.60
N ALA A 75 -3.23 1.90 6.55
CA ALA A 75 -2.99 2.60 5.29
C ALA A 75 -4.30 3.11 4.64
N LEU A 76 -5.37 2.33 4.71
CA LEU A 76 -6.70 2.72 4.22
C LEU A 76 -7.43 3.73 5.13
N ASN A 77 -7.00 3.89 6.37
CA ASN A 77 -7.61 4.80 7.35
C ASN A 77 -6.97 6.21 7.33
N ALA A 78 -5.81 6.37 6.70
CA ALA A 78 -5.24 7.68 6.42
C ALA A 78 -6.22 8.43 5.51
N LYS A 79 -6.88 9.46 6.06
CA LYS A 79 -7.99 10.20 5.45
C LYS A 79 -7.67 10.77 4.06
N ASP A 80 -6.39 10.92 3.73
CA ASP A 80 -5.89 11.43 2.45
C ASP A 80 -5.86 10.38 1.32
N ALA A 81 -6.06 9.09 1.62
CA ALA A 81 -6.01 8.02 0.60
C ALA A 81 -7.33 7.83 -0.17
N ALA A 82 -8.43 8.40 0.34
CA ALA A 82 -9.77 8.29 -0.27
C ALA A 82 -10.06 9.39 -1.30
N GLU A 83 -9.25 10.46 -1.32
CA GLU A 83 -9.37 11.59 -2.27
C GLU A 83 -8.33 11.50 -3.40
N ILE A 84 -7.43 10.52 -3.32
CA ILE A 84 -6.63 10.12 -4.46
C ILE A 84 -7.53 9.23 -5.30
N ASP A 85 -8.12 9.80 -6.34
CA ASP A 85 -8.64 9.04 -7.48
C ASP A 85 -7.53 8.08 -7.90
N LEU A 86 -7.61 6.83 -7.44
CA LEU A 86 -6.57 5.82 -7.63
C LEU A 86 -6.67 5.38 -9.09
N GLY A 87 -6.14 6.24 -9.97
CA GLY A 87 -5.89 5.90 -11.35
C GLY A 87 -5.18 4.55 -11.41
N GLU A 88 -5.40 3.81 -12.48
CA GLU A 88 -4.98 2.41 -12.62
C GLU A 88 -3.49 2.18 -12.24
N SER A 89 -2.67 3.20 -12.49
CA SER A 89 -1.25 3.25 -12.12
C SER A 89 -0.98 3.35 -10.61
N ALA A 90 -1.79 4.10 -9.84
CA ALA A 90 -1.60 4.29 -8.40
C ALA A 90 -1.94 3.02 -7.61
N ALA A 91 -3.04 2.35 -7.95
CA ALA A 91 -3.41 1.08 -7.32
C ALA A 91 -2.40 -0.03 -7.65
N PHE A 92 -1.91 -0.08 -8.90
CA PHE A 92 -0.84 -1.00 -9.28
C PHE A 92 0.48 -0.72 -8.53
N ARG A 93 0.86 0.56 -8.39
CA ARG A 93 2.03 0.98 -7.59
C ARG A 93 1.89 0.57 -6.13
N GLY A 94 0.70 0.74 -5.53
CA GLY A 94 0.42 0.32 -4.15
C GLY A 94 0.56 -1.19 -3.97
N LEU A 95 0.00 -1.98 -4.90
CA LEU A 95 0.12 -3.43 -4.89
C LEU A 95 1.59 -3.88 -5.08
N ALA A 96 2.32 -3.24 -5.99
CA ALA A 96 3.72 -3.52 -6.23
C ALA A 96 4.58 -3.20 -5.00
N LEU A 97 4.36 -2.05 -4.37
CA LEU A 97 5.06 -1.65 -3.14
C LEU A 97 4.76 -2.61 -1.98
N PHE A 98 3.50 -3.04 -1.84
CA PHE A 98 3.11 -4.04 -0.86
C PHE A 98 3.82 -5.38 -1.11
N GLY A 99 3.89 -5.84 -2.36
CA GLY A 99 4.64 -7.04 -2.73
C GLY A 99 6.13 -6.93 -2.42
N ILE A 100 6.76 -5.82 -2.80
CA ILE A 100 8.18 -5.54 -2.52
C ILE A 100 8.44 -5.53 -1.02
N ALA A 101 7.58 -4.90 -0.23
CA ALA A 101 7.72 -4.86 1.23
C ALA A 101 7.65 -6.26 1.85
N ASN A 102 6.71 -7.11 1.40
CA ASN A 102 6.61 -8.50 1.88
C ASN A 102 7.83 -9.34 1.49
N ILE A 103 8.31 -9.22 0.25
CA ILE A 103 9.53 -9.90 -0.20
C ILE A 103 10.72 -9.43 0.62
N ALA A 104 10.88 -8.12 0.82
CA ALA A 104 11.95 -7.55 1.62
C ALA A 104 11.91 -8.09 3.06
N LEU A 105 10.71 -8.21 3.65
CA LEU A 105 10.54 -8.75 4.99
C LEU A 105 10.97 -10.23 5.09
N ILE A 106 10.57 -11.07 4.13
CA ILE A 106 10.99 -12.48 4.07
C ILE A 106 12.49 -12.63 3.82
N LEU A 107 13.08 -11.76 3.02
CA LEU A 107 14.54 -11.74 2.81
C LEU A 107 15.31 -11.18 4.02
N LEU A 108 14.67 -10.34 4.83
CA LEU A 108 15.25 -9.80 6.06
C LEU A 108 15.20 -10.82 7.19
N PHE A 109 14.16 -11.64 7.22
CA PHE A 109 13.96 -12.73 8.17
C PHE A 109 13.78 -14.07 7.43
N PRO A 110 14.82 -14.58 6.73
CA PRO A 110 14.67 -15.81 5.98
C PRO A 110 14.55 -17.01 6.92
N PRO A 111 13.90 -18.10 6.48
CA PRO A 111 13.87 -19.35 7.21
C PRO A 111 15.25 -19.98 7.15
N PHE A 112 15.83 -20.33 8.29
CA PHE A 112 17.17 -20.92 8.38
C PHE A 112 17.14 -22.40 8.75
N GLN A 113 18.16 -23.11 8.26
CA GLN A 113 18.50 -24.45 8.71
C GLN A 113 19.23 -24.44 10.06
N PRO A 114 19.16 -25.53 10.84
CA PRO A 114 19.91 -25.67 12.09
C PRO A 114 21.43 -25.70 11.85
N TYR A 115 22.19 -25.35 12.89
CA TYR A 115 23.65 -25.19 12.77
C TYR A 115 24.36 -26.56 12.69
N PRO A 116 25.20 -26.81 11.66
CA PRO A 116 25.81 -28.13 11.45
C PRO A 116 26.82 -28.54 12.54
N SER A 117 27.41 -27.58 13.28
CA SER A 117 28.60 -27.85 14.09
C SER A 117 28.34 -28.32 15.52
N MET A 118 27.09 -28.40 15.98
CA MET A 118 26.79 -28.81 17.38
C MET A 118 26.40 -30.28 17.51
N VAL A 119 26.21 -31.01 16.40
CA VAL A 119 25.76 -32.41 16.43
C VAL A 119 26.51 -33.22 15.36
N ARG A 120 26.89 -34.46 15.71
CA ARG A 120 27.59 -35.41 14.82
C ARG A 120 26.81 -35.73 13.53
N VAL A 121 25.50 -35.55 13.57
CA VAL A 121 24.56 -35.64 12.45
C VAL A 121 23.63 -34.43 12.59
N PRO A 122 23.78 -33.38 11.76
CA PRO A 122 22.88 -32.24 11.81
C PRO A 122 21.46 -32.71 11.50
N PRO A 123 20.44 -32.31 12.28
CA PRO A 123 19.06 -32.55 11.88
C PRO A 123 18.79 -31.80 10.57
N GLU A 124 18.34 -32.50 9.53
CA GLU A 124 17.86 -31.87 8.31
C GLU A 124 16.48 -31.28 8.60
N GLY A 125 16.33 -29.95 8.57
CA GLY A 125 15.05 -29.33 8.88
C GLY A 125 15.08 -27.82 8.98
N PHE A 126 13.94 -27.28 9.40
CA PHE A 126 13.76 -25.87 9.72
C PHE A 126 14.08 -25.60 11.20
N ASP A 127 14.84 -24.54 11.47
CA ASP A 127 15.14 -24.08 12.84
C ASP A 127 14.32 -22.84 13.23
N GLY A 128 14.12 -21.90 12.31
CA GLY A 128 13.40 -20.66 12.61
C GLY A 128 13.71 -19.52 11.66
N PHE A 129 13.04 -18.39 11.85
CA PHE A 129 13.34 -17.13 11.17
C PHE A 129 14.32 -16.31 12.01
N TYR A 130 15.38 -15.85 11.37
CA TYR A 130 16.36 -15.00 12.02
C TYR A 130 16.70 -13.82 11.14
N PHE A 131 17.16 -12.74 11.75
CA PHE A 131 17.60 -11.57 11.01
C PHE A 131 18.84 -11.91 10.15
N VAL A 132 18.80 -11.62 8.85
CA VAL A 132 19.85 -12.00 7.90
C VAL A 132 21.20 -11.36 8.21
N PHE A 133 21.19 -10.14 8.80
CA PHE A 133 22.41 -9.47 9.26
C PHE A 133 22.74 -9.76 10.73
N GLY A 134 22.08 -10.72 11.38
CA GLY A 134 22.37 -11.14 12.74
C GLY A 134 23.64 -11.99 12.84
N ASP A 135 23.83 -12.64 13.99
CA ASP A 135 24.94 -13.55 14.27
C ASP A 135 24.89 -14.85 13.43
N LYS A 136 23.73 -15.14 12.83
CA LYS A 136 23.42 -16.41 12.15
C LYS A 136 23.71 -16.41 10.64
N ARG A 137 24.52 -15.49 10.12
CA ARG A 137 24.75 -15.28 8.66
C ARG A 137 25.34 -16.47 7.91
N HIS A 138 26.01 -17.37 8.63
CA HIS A 138 26.66 -18.55 8.04
C HIS A 138 25.71 -19.75 7.87
N ARG A 139 24.44 -19.62 8.27
CA ARG A 139 23.45 -20.68 8.14
C ARG A 139 22.84 -20.67 6.74
N ALA A 140 22.58 -21.85 6.19
CA ALA A 140 21.87 -21.99 4.93
C ALA A 140 20.38 -21.67 5.10
N PHE A 141 19.76 -21.14 4.04
CA PHE A 141 18.32 -20.93 4.00
C PHE A 141 17.60 -22.26 3.83
N PHE A 142 16.49 -22.41 4.54
CA PHE A 142 15.60 -23.55 4.37
C PHE A 142 14.69 -23.29 3.16
N MET A 143 15.19 -23.66 1.98
CA MET A 143 14.58 -23.40 0.67
C MET A 143 13.12 -23.84 0.53
N PRO A 144 12.68 -25.02 1.04
CA PRO A 144 11.29 -25.45 0.88
C PRO A 144 10.29 -24.44 1.45
N PHE A 145 10.59 -23.92 2.65
CA PHE A 145 9.73 -22.94 3.30
C PHE A 145 9.85 -21.56 2.63
N LEU A 146 11.05 -21.16 2.20
CA LEU A 146 11.23 -19.93 1.44
C LEU A 146 10.40 -19.91 0.15
N TYR A 147 10.37 -21.02 -0.59
CA TYR A 147 9.53 -21.11 -1.79
C TYR A 147 8.04 -21.01 -1.47
N LEU A 148 7.60 -21.63 -0.38
CA LEU A 148 6.21 -21.56 0.04
C LEU A 148 5.78 -20.15 0.40
N GLU A 149 6.60 -19.42 1.13
CA GLU A 149 6.37 -18.01 1.45
C GLU A 149 6.26 -17.15 0.20
N MET A 150 7.14 -17.35 -0.78
CA MET A 150 7.07 -16.63 -2.06
C MET A 150 5.80 -16.95 -2.85
N ILE A 151 5.33 -18.20 -2.83
CA ILE A 151 4.05 -18.60 -3.43
C ILE A 151 2.88 -17.94 -2.70
N LEU A 152 2.90 -17.89 -1.37
CA LEU A 152 1.87 -17.21 -0.57
C LEU A 152 1.81 -15.71 -0.85
N ILE A 153 2.96 -15.03 -1.00
CA ILE A 153 2.98 -13.64 -1.47
C ILE A 153 2.30 -13.53 -2.83
N ALA A 154 2.65 -14.39 -3.79
CA ALA A 154 2.06 -14.33 -5.13
C ALA A 154 0.54 -14.53 -5.10
N ILE A 155 0.04 -15.47 -4.30
CA ILE A 155 -1.38 -15.69 -4.07
C ILE A 155 -2.02 -14.44 -3.43
N ASN A 156 -1.39 -13.85 -2.42
CA ASN A 156 -1.87 -12.63 -1.77
C ASN A 156 -1.98 -11.46 -2.75
N LEU A 157 -0.97 -11.27 -3.60
CA LEU A 157 -0.97 -10.24 -4.64
C LEU A 157 -2.08 -10.49 -5.67
N LEU A 158 -2.29 -11.74 -6.08
CA LEU A 158 -3.35 -12.12 -7.01
C LEU A 158 -4.74 -11.88 -6.42
N ILE A 159 -4.97 -12.28 -5.17
CA ILE A 159 -6.24 -12.05 -4.46
C ILE A 159 -6.48 -10.56 -4.30
N ALA A 160 -5.47 -9.80 -3.87
CA ALA A 160 -5.57 -8.35 -3.76
C ALA A 160 -5.95 -7.72 -5.11
N TRP A 161 -5.24 -8.10 -6.17
CA TRP A 161 -5.53 -7.65 -7.53
C TRP A 161 -6.97 -7.95 -7.96
N LEU A 162 -7.43 -9.18 -7.73
CA LEU A 162 -8.78 -9.63 -8.10
C LEU A 162 -9.87 -8.88 -7.30
N VAL A 163 -9.67 -8.71 -5.99
CA VAL A 163 -10.58 -7.96 -5.12
C VAL A 163 -10.64 -6.49 -5.54
N PHE A 164 -9.49 -5.85 -5.79
CA PHE A 164 -9.48 -4.48 -6.32
C PHE A 164 -10.18 -4.39 -7.69
N GLY A 165 -10.01 -5.38 -8.57
CA GLY A 165 -10.72 -5.46 -9.85
C GLY A 165 -12.24 -5.51 -9.69
N LEU A 166 -12.75 -6.36 -8.80
CA LEU A 166 -14.20 -6.47 -8.50
C LEU A 166 -14.76 -5.19 -7.88
N LEU A 167 -14.00 -4.56 -6.97
CA LEU A 167 -14.38 -3.29 -6.37
C LEU A 167 -14.47 -2.15 -7.41
N ARG A 168 -13.59 -2.16 -8.42
CA ARG A 168 -13.63 -1.17 -9.52
C ARG A 168 -14.86 -1.32 -10.41
N GLY A 169 -15.20 -2.54 -10.82
CA GLY A 169 -16.33 -2.78 -11.74
C GLY A 169 -17.68 -2.29 -11.21
N THR A 170 -17.80 -2.16 -9.90
CA THR A 170 -18.99 -1.70 -9.17
C THR A 170 -18.98 -0.19 -8.90
N VAL A 171 -17.80 0.43 -8.76
CA VAL A 171 -17.68 1.90 -8.75
C VAL A 171 -17.98 2.44 -10.15
N SER A 172 -17.41 1.84 -11.20
CA SER A 172 -17.69 2.22 -12.58
C SER A 172 -19.17 2.08 -12.95
N ALA A 173 -19.89 1.11 -12.36
CA ALA A 173 -21.34 1.00 -12.54
C ALA A 173 -22.11 2.13 -11.84
N ALA A 174 -21.69 2.55 -10.65
CA ALA A 174 -22.29 3.68 -9.94
C ALA A 174 -22.01 5.02 -10.65
N ASP A 175 -20.80 5.20 -11.18
CA ASP A 175 -20.43 6.40 -11.96
C ASP A 175 -21.26 6.49 -13.25
N ARG A 176 -21.52 5.36 -13.91
CA ARG A 176 -22.41 5.30 -15.08
C ARG A 176 -23.84 5.72 -14.74
N HIS A 177 -24.39 5.25 -13.62
CA HIS A 177 -25.72 5.67 -13.17
C HIS A 177 -25.78 7.17 -12.84
N LEU A 178 -24.74 7.74 -12.23
CA LEU A 178 -24.66 9.18 -11.98
C LEU A 178 -24.59 10.01 -13.26
N ILE A 179 -23.83 9.55 -14.28
CA ILE A 179 -23.76 10.23 -15.58
C ILE A 179 -25.10 10.14 -16.32
N GLU A 180 -25.79 9.00 -16.23
CA GLU A 180 -27.11 8.79 -16.82
C GLU A 180 -28.18 9.65 -16.13
N GLU A 181 -28.11 9.81 -14.81
CA GLU A 181 -28.97 10.72 -14.03
C GLU A 181 -28.67 12.20 -14.35
N LEU A 182 -27.40 12.55 -14.59
CA LEU A 182 -26.99 13.88 -15.05
C LEU A 182 -27.52 14.23 -16.45
N HIS A 183 -27.71 13.24 -17.33
CA HIS A 183 -28.29 13.43 -18.67
C HIS A 183 -29.81 13.70 -18.65
N HIS A 184 -30.49 13.46 -17.52
CA HIS A 184 -31.90 13.78 -17.34
C HIS A 184 -32.15 15.17 -16.72
N ILE A 185 -31.10 15.90 -16.34
CA ILE A 185 -31.22 17.25 -15.80
C ILE A 185 -31.29 18.26 -16.97
N PRO A 186 -32.29 19.17 -17.01
CA PRO A 186 -32.41 20.17 -18.07
C PRO A 186 -31.16 21.07 -18.11
N PRO A 187 -30.72 21.52 -19.30
CA PRO A 187 -29.44 22.19 -19.51
C PRO A 187 -29.26 23.53 -18.76
N GLU A 188 -30.33 24.05 -18.15
CA GLU A 188 -30.27 25.27 -17.34
C GLU A 188 -29.72 25.01 -15.93
N GLU A 189 -29.94 23.83 -15.34
CA GLU A 189 -29.46 23.49 -13.98
C GLU A 189 -28.05 22.88 -14.00
N ALA A 190 -27.65 22.23 -15.10
CA ALA A 190 -26.33 21.64 -15.27
C ALA A 190 -25.19 22.69 -15.19
N ASN A 191 -25.42 23.90 -15.68
CA ASN A 191 -24.44 25.00 -15.59
C ASN A 191 -24.26 25.51 -14.15
N VAL A 192 -25.33 25.47 -13.34
CA VAL A 192 -25.27 25.87 -11.92
C VAL A 192 -24.49 24.83 -11.11
N ILE A 193 -24.74 23.54 -11.36
CA ILE A 193 -24.00 22.44 -10.72
C ILE A 193 -22.53 22.46 -11.14
N MET A 194 -22.24 22.71 -12.42
CA MET A 194 -20.86 22.82 -12.91
C MET A 194 -20.11 23.99 -12.25
N HIS A 195 -20.74 25.16 -12.11
CA HIS A 195 -20.14 26.30 -11.41
C HIS A 195 -19.89 26.04 -9.93
N VAL A 196 -20.78 25.32 -9.24
CA VAL A 196 -20.58 24.95 -7.83
C VAL A 196 -19.46 23.92 -7.68
N ILE A 197 -19.34 22.95 -8.60
CA ILE A 197 -18.24 21.99 -8.61
C ILE A 197 -16.90 22.67 -8.91
N GLU A 198 -16.89 23.65 -9.81
CA GLU A 198 -15.68 24.41 -10.16
C GLU A 198 -15.21 25.31 -9.00
N ASP A 199 -16.12 25.95 -8.27
CA ASP A 199 -15.82 26.74 -7.06
C ASP A 199 -15.34 25.86 -5.89
N VAL A 200 -15.80 24.61 -5.80
CA VAL A 200 -15.39 23.65 -4.76
C VAL A 200 -14.06 22.97 -5.12
N ALA A 201 -13.81 22.67 -6.40
CA ALA A 201 -12.57 22.05 -6.88
C ALA A 201 -11.40 23.05 -6.96
N HIS A 202 -11.70 24.34 -7.15
CA HIS A 202 -10.74 25.43 -7.14
C HIS A 202 -11.21 26.51 -6.16
N PRO A 203 -11.07 26.29 -4.83
CA PRO A 203 -11.29 27.37 -3.89
C PRO A 203 -10.35 28.51 -4.26
N GLN A 204 -10.91 29.65 -4.67
CA GLN A 204 -10.13 30.85 -4.96
C GLN A 204 -9.18 31.06 -3.79
N PRO A 205 -7.86 31.16 -4.03
CA PRO A 205 -6.92 31.33 -2.94
C PRO A 205 -7.34 32.58 -2.18
N ALA A 206 -7.64 32.42 -0.89
CA ALA A 206 -7.92 33.52 0.00
C ALA A 206 -6.88 34.62 -0.26
N PRO A 207 -7.27 35.90 -0.40
CA PRO A 207 -6.39 36.95 -0.86
C PRO A 207 -5.12 36.94 0.00
N GLN A 208 -4.03 36.46 -0.58
CA GLN A 208 -2.74 36.47 0.09
C GLN A 208 -2.41 37.94 0.34
N HIS A 209 -2.40 38.33 1.61
CA HIS A 209 -1.86 39.60 2.04
C HIS A 209 -0.34 39.58 1.77
N VAL A 210 0.04 39.87 0.53
CA VAL A 210 1.41 40.18 0.16
C VAL A 210 1.72 41.56 0.73
N LEU A 211 2.18 41.57 1.98
CA LEU A 211 2.85 42.72 2.58
C LEU A 211 4.12 43.00 1.77
N GLY A 212 4.09 44.05 0.97
CA GLY A 212 5.33 44.68 0.47
C GLY A 212 5.47 44.94 -1.03
N ARG A 213 4.47 44.64 -1.87
CA ARG A 213 4.56 45.01 -3.30
C ARG A 213 3.22 45.49 -3.85
N LYS A 214 2.83 46.70 -3.46
CA LYS A 214 1.77 47.40 -4.19
C LYS A 214 2.25 47.65 -5.62
N GLU A 215 1.39 47.40 -6.59
CA GLU A 215 1.53 47.91 -7.95
C GLU A 215 1.96 49.37 -7.87
N GLU A 216 2.98 49.72 -8.64
CA GLU A 216 3.56 51.05 -8.65
C GLU A 216 2.49 52.08 -9.04
N ARG A 217 1.95 52.78 -8.04
CA ARG A 217 0.94 53.84 -8.20
C ARG A 217 1.37 54.98 -9.12
N ARG A 218 2.63 55.01 -9.56
CA ARG A 218 3.20 56.05 -10.43
C ARG A 218 2.78 55.92 -11.89
N LYS A 219 2.12 54.82 -12.29
CA LYS A 219 1.68 54.57 -13.68
C LYS A 219 0.17 54.69 -13.90
N ARG A 220 -0.64 54.94 -12.85
CA ARG A 220 -2.08 55.14 -13.01
C ARG A 220 -2.41 56.63 -12.93
N GLN A 221 -3.14 57.12 -13.92
CA GLN A 221 -3.66 58.48 -13.95
C GLN A 221 -4.61 58.67 -12.76
N ASP A 222 -4.36 59.67 -11.91
CA ASP A 222 -5.22 59.95 -10.76
C ASP A 222 -6.56 60.49 -11.26
N PRO A 223 -7.69 59.81 -10.99
CA PRO A 223 -9.02 60.26 -11.45
C PRO A 223 -9.42 61.64 -10.92
N ARG A 224 -8.76 62.14 -9.87
CA ARG A 224 -9.06 63.42 -9.24
C ARG A 224 -8.26 64.59 -9.80
N TYR A 225 -7.25 64.35 -10.65
CA TYR A 225 -6.39 65.39 -11.18
C TYR A 225 -6.76 65.71 -12.65
N ARG A 226 -7.19 66.96 -12.92
CA ARG A 226 -7.66 67.42 -14.25
C ARG A 226 -6.67 68.37 -14.99
N GLY A 227 -5.44 68.50 -14.51
CA GLY A 227 -4.42 69.35 -15.15
C GLY A 227 -3.59 68.60 -16.20
N PRO A 228 -2.91 69.30 -17.14
CA PRO A 228 -1.99 68.68 -18.08
C PRO A 228 -0.81 68.04 -17.33
N GLU A 229 -0.64 66.74 -17.52
CA GLU A 229 0.29 65.91 -16.78
C GLU A 229 1.75 66.24 -17.14
N ARG A 230 2.48 66.87 -16.21
CA ARG A 230 3.89 67.31 -16.38
C ARG A 230 4.93 66.19 -16.28
N ARG A 231 4.53 64.91 -16.20
CA ARG A 231 5.44 63.77 -15.90
C ARG A 231 5.62 62.83 -17.09
N LYS A 232 6.13 63.36 -18.21
CA LYS A 232 6.79 62.56 -19.26
C LYS A 232 8.30 62.74 -19.17
N GLY A 233 8.89 62.30 -18.07
CA GLY A 233 10.33 62.12 -17.95
C GLY A 233 10.62 60.63 -17.89
N GLY A 234 11.27 60.08 -18.92
CA GLY A 234 11.70 58.69 -18.92
C GLY A 234 12.70 58.44 -17.78
N ASP A 235 12.57 57.29 -17.11
CA ASP A 235 13.48 56.89 -16.05
C ASP A 235 14.87 56.63 -16.63
N ARG A 236 15.86 57.45 -16.27
CA ARG A 236 17.25 57.36 -16.77
C ARG A 236 17.95 56.05 -16.39
N ARG A 237 17.34 55.23 -15.53
CA ARG A 237 17.88 53.93 -15.09
C ARG A 237 17.77 52.83 -16.14
N HIS A 238 17.08 53.08 -17.26
CA HIS A 238 16.94 52.11 -18.36
C HIS A 238 17.75 52.46 -19.63
N GLU A 239 18.60 53.50 -19.59
CA GLU A 239 19.53 53.74 -20.70
C GLU A 239 20.65 52.70 -20.67
N LYS A 240 20.72 51.86 -21.71
CA LYS A 240 21.85 50.97 -21.95
C LYS A 240 23.13 51.80 -22.13
N PRO A 241 24.29 51.35 -21.59
CA PRO A 241 25.55 51.99 -21.93
C PRO A 241 25.79 51.85 -23.44
N LYS A 242 26.09 52.96 -24.10
CA LYS A 242 26.65 52.91 -25.46
C LYS A 242 28.06 52.31 -25.37
N ALA A 243 28.37 51.47 -26.36
CA ALA A 243 29.62 50.74 -26.52
C ALA A 243 30.85 51.64 -26.45
#